data_AF-A0A660M6K9-F1
#
_entry.id   AF-A0A660M6K9-F1
#
_cell.length_a   1.000
_cell.length_b   1.000
_cell.length_c   1.000
_cell.angle_alpha   90.00
_cell.angle_beta   90.00
_cell.angle_gamma   90.00
#
_symmetry.space_group_name_H-M   'P 1'
#
loop_
_entity.id
_entity.type
_entity.pdbx_description
1 polymer ?
#
loop_
_entity_poly.entity_id
_entity_poly.type
_entity_poly.pdbx_seq_one_letter_code
_entity_poly.pdbx_strand_id
1 'polypeptide(L)'
;MDIFKSFEKFITGFLDYDWFEPITIILIAVFASFLSRKIIDFAFSVRKKTKKIKRSEERLKRNETISKIAKTTIDIVIWMTAAINFLSSIGVNVASLMTGAGLIGVVVGLGAQTTTRDILAGFFIVGENQYRVGDTIEIMVAGRLISGKVENISLRITQVRDGDGKVHTIRNGASEAVTNLSFKYANVNLMFGVSYDTDIDVLEEVINNVGLKMLEDPELKRDIIEPIVFVRVNKFLDSSMEIKCLGRVKAGKQWNVAGIFRREIKKAFDENDIILPYPQMVIHDVNRITAKMKNSKARTRHQKHSSIKQVKK
;
A
#
# COMPACT_ATOMS: atom_id res chain seq x y z
N MET A 1 28.71 34.72 -64.63
CA MET A 1 30.04 34.07 -64.56
C MET A 1 30.49 33.81 -63.11
N ASP A 2 29.97 34.56 -62.13
CA ASP A 2 30.33 34.40 -60.70
C ASP A 2 29.72 33.16 -60.01
N ILE A 3 28.57 32.67 -60.46
CA ILE A 3 27.95 31.45 -59.92
C ILE A 3 28.83 30.22 -60.20
N PHE A 4 29.42 30.12 -61.39
CA PHE A 4 30.30 29.01 -61.76
C PHE A 4 31.61 29.03 -60.96
N LYS A 5 32.20 30.22 -60.72
CA LYS A 5 33.40 30.35 -59.88
C LYS A 5 33.12 30.09 -58.40
N SER A 6 31.96 30.52 -57.89
CA SER A 6 31.53 30.19 -56.53
C SER A 6 31.24 28.69 -56.38
N PHE A 7 30.69 28.06 -57.41
CA PHE A 7 30.46 26.62 -57.44
C PHE A 7 31.77 25.83 -57.54
N GLU A 8 32.71 26.23 -58.40
CA GLU A 8 34.05 25.62 -58.44
C GLU A 8 34.78 25.76 -57.11
N LYS A 9 34.77 26.94 -56.47
CA LYS A 9 35.42 27.16 -55.17
C LYS A 9 34.79 26.33 -54.05
N PHE A 10 33.47 26.10 -54.14
CA PHE A 10 32.75 25.18 -53.25
C PHE A 10 33.12 23.72 -53.54
N ILE A 11 33.21 23.32 -54.80
CA ILE A 11 33.57 21.96 -55.22
C ILE A 11 35.03 21.64 -54.87
N THR A 12 35.97 22.56 -55.06
CA THR A 12 37.38 22.37 -54.68
C THR A 12 37.53 22.36 -53.16
N GLY A 13 36.86 23.27 -52.44
CA GLY A 13 36.83 23.24 -50.98
C GLY A 13 36.15 21.98 -50.40
N PHE A 14 35.21 21.39 -51.14
CA PHE A 14 34.58 20.11 -50.81
C PHE A 14 35.51 18.93 -51.13
N LEU A 15 36.20 18.94 -52.27
CA LEU A 15 37.13 17.87 -52.67
C LEU A 15 38.42 17.84 -51.84
N ASP A 16 38.88 19.00 -51.34
CA ASP A 16 40.07 19.12 -50.49
C ASP A 16 39.78 18.91 -48.98
N TYR A 17 38.51 18.77 -48.60
CA TYR A 17 38.11 18.54 -47.22
C TYR A 17 38.38 17.07 -46.81
N ASP A 18 38.91 16.86 -45.60
CA ASP A 18 39.17 15.52 -45.09
C ASP A 18 37.87 14.83 -44.66
N TRP A 19 37.25 14.13 -45.60
CA TRP A 19 36.01 13.38 -45.38
C TRP A 19 36.17 12.17 -44.48
N PHE A 20 37.40 11.82 -44.07
CA PHE A 20 37.65 10.64 -43.27
C PHE A 20 36.90 10.68 -41.93
N GLU A 21 36.93 11.81 -41.22
CA GLU A 21 36.20 11.96 -39.95
C GLU A 21 34.67 11.85 -40.07
N PRO A 22 33.98 12.61 -40.94
CA PRO A 22 32.53 12.47 -41.07
C PRO A 22 32.09 11.10 -41.58
N ILE A 23 32.85 10.47 -42.49
CA ILE A 23 32.55 9.13 -43.00
C ILE A 23 32.69 8.09 -41.88
N THR A 24 33.75 8.18 -41.07
CA THR A 24 33.94 7.27 -39.93
C THR A 24 32.85 7.41 -38.87
N ILE A 25 32.39 8.63 -38.57
CA ILE A 25 31.26 8.87 -37.66
C ILE A 25 29.99 8.16 -38.16
N ILE A 26 29.67 8.29 -39.45
CA ILE A 26 28.50 7.62 -40.05
C ILE A 26 28.66 6.10 -40.03
N LEU A 27 29.84 5.57 -40.35
CA LEU A 27 30.11 4.13 -40.31
C LEU A 27 29.95 3.57 -38.89
N ILE A 28 30.47 4.28 -37.87
CA ILE A 28 30.30 3.91 -36.46
C ILE A 28 28.81 3.94 -36.08
N ALA A 29 28.06 4.96 -36.49
CA ALA A 29 26.63 5.06 -36.19
C ALA A 29 25.83 3.92 -36.82
N VAL A 30 26.08 3.58 -38.09
CA VAL A 30 25.43 2.45 -38.78
C VAL A 30 25.79 1.14 -38.09
N PHE A 31 27.06 0.94 -37.75
CA PHE A 31 27.52 -0.25 -37.04
C PHE A 31 26.88 -0.37 -35.66
N ALA A 32 26.81 0.74 -34.91
CA ALA A 32 26.17 0.80 -33.60
C ALA A 32 24.67 0.51 -33.68
N SER A 33 23.95 1.08 -34.66
CA SER A 33 22.53 0.78 -34.93
C SER A 33 22.30 -0.68 -35.34
N PHE A 34 23.18 -1.25 -36.16
CA PHE A 34 23.13 -2.67 -36.51
C PHE A 34 23.32 -3.56 -35.27
N LEU A 35 24.33 -3.24 -34.45
CA LEU A 35 24.63 -3.99 -33.23
C LEU A 35 23.52 -3.86 -32.20
N SER A 36 22.98 -2.66 -31.97
CA SER A 36 21.89 -2.41 -31.02
C SER A 36 20.63 -3.21 -31.38
N ARG A 37 20.26 -3.24 -32.67
CA ARG A 37 19.14 -4.05 -33.17
C ARG A 37 19.36 -5.54 -32.92
N LYS A 38 20.56 -6.05 -33.20
CA LYS A 38 20.93 -7.46 -32.92
C LYS A 38 20.87 -7.78 -31.42
N ILE A 39 21.37 -6.89 -30.56
CA ILE A 39 21.33 -7.07 -29.10
C ILE A 39 19.88 -7.12 -28.60
N ILE A 40 19.02 -6.21 -29.08
CA ILE A 40 17.60 -6.19 -28.72
C ILE A 40 16.94 -7.51 -29.15
N ASP A 41 17.13 -7.93 -30.41
CA ASP A 41 16.55 -9.18 -30.90
C ASP A 41 17.08 -10.40 -30.12
N PHE A 42 18.36 -10.39 -29.74
CA PHE A 42 18.92 -11.41 -28.87
C PHE A 42 18.26 -11.41 -27.48
N ALA A 43 18.15 -10.27 -26.81
CA ALA A 43 17.51 -10.16 -25.50
C ALA A 43 16.03 -10.63 -25.51
N PHE A 44 15.28 -10.30 -26.57
CA PHE A 44 13.88 -10.75 -26.71
C PHE A 44 13.76 -12.22 -27.14
N SER A 45 14.73 -12.77 -27.88
CA SER A 45 14.75 -14.18 -28.29
C SER A 45 15.18 -15.12 -27.16
N VAL A 46 16.09 -14.69 -26.26
CA VAL A 46 16.44 -15.45 -25.04
C VAL A 46 15.21 -15.65 -24.16
N ARG A 47 14.34 -14.65 -24.03
CA ARG A 47 13.02 -14.77 -23.35
C ARG A 47 12.03 -15.71 -24.05
N LYS A 48 12.17 -15.99 -25.35
CA LYS A 48 11.31 -16.94 -26.09
C LYS A 48 11.62 -18.40 -25.72
N LYS A 49 12.86 -18.74 -25.35
CA LYS A 49 13.27 -20.14 -25.12
C LYS A 49 12.97 -20.67 -23.70
N THR A 50 12.74 -19.82 -22.70
CA THR A 50 12.66 -20.26 -21.29
C THR A 50 11.25 -20.61 -20.75
N LYS A 51 10.17 -20.46 -21.52
CA LYS A 51 8.82 -20.92 -21.10
C LYS A 51 8.03 -21.57 -22.25
N LYS A 52 8.13 -22.90 -22.37
CA LYS A 52 7.20 -23.77 -23.12
C LYS A 52 5.87 -23.89 -22.36
N ILE A 53 5.05 -22.85 -22.28
CA ILE A 53 3.67 -22.96 -21.78
C ILE A 53 2.78 -22.02 -22.60
N LYS A 54 1.72 -22.58 -23.21
CA LYS A 54 0.61 -21.97 -23.98
C LYS A 54 0.61 -20.43 -23.97
N ARG A 55 1.03 -19.85 -25.10
CA ARG A 55 1.26 -18.42 -25.26
C ARG A 55 -0.02 -17.77 -25.79
N SER A 56 -0.61 -16.84 -25.03
CA SER A 56 -1.64 -15.94 -25.57
C SER A 56 -1.02 -15.06 -26.65
N GLU A 57 -1.66 -14.95 -27.81
CA GLU A 57 -1.21 -14.09 -28.93
C GLU A 57 -0.95 -12.65 -28.48
N GLU A 58 -1.66 -12.17 -27.47
CA GLU A 58 -1.52 -10.85 -26.88
C GLU A 58 -0.13 -10.59 -26.30
N ARG A 59 0.51 -11.60 -25.67
CA ARG A 59 1.88 -11.46 -25.14
C ARG A 59 2.93 -11.41 -26.24
N LEU A 60 2.68 -12.06 -27.38
CA LEU A 60 3.55 -11.99 -28.56
C LEU A 60 3.49 -10.58 -29.17
N LYS A 61 2.27 -10.10 -29.43
CA LYS A 61 2.02 -8.75 -29.96
C LYS A 61 2.60 -7.68 -29.05
N ARG A 62 2.43 -7.80 -27.73
CA ARG A 62 3.05 -6.87 -26.75
C ARG A 62 4.58 -6.87 -26.82
N ASN A 63 5.22 -8.02 -26.91
CA ASN A 63 6.68 -8.09 -26.99
C ASN A 63 7.23 -7.50 -28.29
N GLU A 64 6.52 -7.68 -29.41
CA GLU A 64 6.88 -7.09 -30.70
C GLU A 64 6.79 -5.57 -30.64
N THR A 65 5.71 -5.02 -30.09
CA THR A 65 5.56 -3.58 -29.89
C THR A 65 6.66 -3.01 -29.00
N ILE A 66 7.00 -3.67 -27.88
CA ILE A 66 8.08 -3.20 -26.99
C ILE A 66 9.44 -3.25 -27.69
N SER A 67 9.73 -4.33 -28.42
CA SER A 67 10.98 -4.46 -29.18
C SER A 67 11.10 -3.36 -30.24
N LYS A 68 10.01 -3.09 -30.97
CA LYS A 68 9.95 -2.01 -31.97
C LYS A 68 10.21 -0.64 -31.33
N ILE A 69 9.53 -0.33 -30.23
CA ILE A 69 9.72 0.94 -29.51
C ILE A 69 11.17 1.06 -29.04
N ALA A 70 11.75 0.01 -28.44
CA ALA A 70 13.12 0.03 -27.96
C ALA A 70 14.14 0.28 -29.09
N LYS A 71 14.00 -0.41 -30.24
CA LYS A 71 14.88 -0.21 -31.40
C LYS A 71 14.78 1.22 -31.92
N THR A 72 13.55 1.72 -32.11
CA THR A 72 13.34 3.08 -32.62
C THR A 72 13.90 4.12 -31.66
N THR A 73 13.71 3.98 -30.35
CA THR A 73 14.26 4.92 -29.37
C THR A 73 15.79 4.92 -29.36
N ILE A 74 16.43 3.74 -29.37
CA ILE A 74 17.90 3.66 -29.39
C ILE A 74 18.46 4.22 -30.70
N ASP A 75 17.85 3.88 -31.84
CA ASP A 75 18.28 4.42 -33.13
C ASP A 75 18.16 5.95 -33.18
N ILE A 76 17.08 6.54 -32.66
CA ILE A 76 16.94 8.00 -32.57
C ILE A 76 18.11 8.61 -31.78
N VAL A 77 18.49 8.02 -30.63
CA VAL A 77 19.61 8.51 -29.82
C VAL A 77 20.95 8.37 -30.55
N ILE A 78 21.20 7.23 -31.21
CA ILE A 78 22.43 6.99 -31.98
C ILE A 78 22.54 8.02 -33.12
N TRP A 79 21.49 8.16 -33.93
CA TRP A 79 21.50 9.07 -35.07
C TRP A 79 21.55 10.54 -34.65
N MET A 80 20.89 10.92 -33.55
CA MET A 80 21.00 12.27 -32.99
C MET A 80 22.43 12.59 -32.55
N THR A 81 23.08 11.66 -31.84
CA THR A 81 24.48 11.81 -31.40
C THR A 81 25.43 11.85 -32.61
N ALA A 82 25.22 10.98 -33.60
CA ALA A 82 26.00 10.96 -34.83
C ALA A 82 25.85 12.25 -35.63
N ALA A 83 24.64 12.81 -35.73
CA ALA A 83 24.38 14.08 -36.40
C ALA A 83 25.15 15.22 -35.73
N ILE A 84 25.09 15.34 -34.39
CA ILE A 84 25.83 16.38 -33.66
C ILE A 84 27.34 16.26 -33.91
N ASN A 85 27.90 15.04 -33.84
CA ASN A 85 29.33 14.83 -34.10
C ASN A 85 29.72 15.13 -35.56
N PHE A 86 28.88 14.76 -36.53
CA PHE A 86 29.08 15.08 -37.94
C PHE A 86 29.08 16.59 -38.19
N LEU A 87 28.14 17.32 -37.58
CA LEU A 87 28.11 18.80 -37.63
C LEU A 87 29.40 19.40 -37.03
N SER A 88 29.91 18.81 -35.94
CA SER A 88 31.18 19.23 -35.34
C SER A 88 32.37 19.02 -36.27
N SER A 89 32.44 17.89 -37.00
CA SER A 89 33.58 17.61 -37.87
C SER A 89 33.68 18.62 -39.01
N ILE A 90 32.55 19.04 -39.59
CA ILE A 90 32.50 20.04 -40.67
C ILE A 90 32.64 21.50 -40.17
N GLY A 91 33.04 21.70 -38.91
CA GLY A 91 33.36 23.01 -38.35
C GLY A 91 32.15 23.84 -37.86
N VAL A 92 30.96 23.24 -37.73
CA VAL A 92 29.81 23.93 -37.12
C VAL A 92 29.97 23.98 -35.61
N ASN A 93 29.70 25.15 -35.02
CA ASN A 93 29.70 25.30 -33.57
C ASN A 93 28.54 24.52 -32.93
N VAL A 94 28.86 23.35 -32.38
CA VAL A 94 27.89 22.48 -31.71
C VAL A 94 27.45 22.99 -30.33
N ALA A 95 28.10 24.00 -29.74
CA ALA A 95 27.74 24.51 -28.41
C ALA A 95 26.29 25.01 -28.34
N SER A 96 25.82 25.69 -29.40
CA SER A 96 24.42 26.13 -29.50
C SER A 96 23.45 24.95 -29.64
N LEU A 97 23.81 23.93 -30.42
CA LEU A 97 23.02 22.71 -30.58
C LEU A 97 22.96 21.91 -29.28
N MET A 98 24.08 21.78 -28.56
CA MET A 98 24.16 21.11 -27.26
C MET A 98 23.33 21.85 -26.21
N THR A 99 23.33 23.19 -26.24
CA THR A 99 22.51 24.00 -25.34
C THR A 99 21.02 23.76 -25.58
N GLY A 100 20.59 23.71 -26.85
CA GLY A 100 19.21 23.36 -27.22
C GLY A 100 18.84 21.91 -26.86
N ALA A 101 19.73 20.95 -27.14
CA ALA A 101 19.54 19.55 -26.78
C ALA A 101 19.48 19.34 -25.26
N GLY A 102 20.27 20.09 -24.49
CA GLY A 102 20.25 20.09 -23.04
C GLY A 102 18.89 20.50 -22.47
N LEU A 103 18.29 21.58 -22.99
CA LEU A 103 16.95 22.02 -22.59
C LEU A 103 15.88 20.95 -22.88
N ILE A 104 15.92 20.35 -24.08
CA ILE A 104 15.01 19.25 -24.45
C ILE A 104 15.22 18.06 -23.50
N GLY A 105 16.47 17.72 -23.19
CA GLY A 105 16.82 16.64 -22.25
C GLY A 105 16.25 16.87 -20.85
N VAL A 106 16.28 18.11 -20.34
CA VAL A 106 15.66 18.46 -19.05
C VAL A 106 14.16 18.23 -19.09
N VAL A 107 13.47 18.69 -20.14
CA VAL A 107 12.02 18.49 -20.28
C VAL A 107 11.65 17.00 -20.32
N VAL A 108 12.39 16.21 -21.09
CA VAL A 108 12.20 14.75 -21.16
C VAL A 108 12.47 14.10 -19.80
N GLY A 109 13.53 14.53 -19.09
CA GLY A 109 13.87 14.05 -17.75
C GLY A 109 12.79 14.33 -16.71
N LEU A 110 12.23 15.55 -16.73
CA LEU A 110 11.11 15.93 -15.86
C LEU A 110 9.86 15.09 -16.16
N GLY A 111 9.56 14.82 -17.44
CA GLY A 111 8.47 13.92 -17.82
C GLY A 111 8.67 12.47 -17.34
N ALA A 112 9.92 12.00 -17.31
CA ALA A 112 10.28 10.65 -16.86
C ALA A 112 10.45 10.52 -15.33
N GLN A 113 10.54 11.62 -14.59
CA GLN A 113 10.87 11.65 -13.16
C GLN A 113 9.99 10.71 -12.32
N THR A 114 8.69 10.70 -12.57
CA THR A 114 7.74 9.84 -11.84
C THR A 114 8.00 8.36 -12.07
N THR A 115 8.34 7.98 -13.31
CA THR A 115 8.64 6.58 -13.65
C THR A 115 9.94 6.13 -13.00
N THR A 116 10.96 6.99 -12.98
CA THR A 116 12.23 6.69 -12.28
C THR A 116 12.00 6.50 -10.77
N ARG A 117 11.21 7.39 -10.14
CA ARG A 117 10.81 7.25 -8.73
C ARG A 117 10.11 5.92 -8.47
N ASP A 118 9.15 5.56 -9.32
CA ASP A 118 8.41 4.30 -9.19
C ASP A 118 9.33 3.08 -9.23
N ILE A 119 10.27 3.06 -10.19
CA ILE A 119 11.21 1.93 -10.37
C ILE A 119 12.14 1.79 -9.16
N LEU A 120 12.69 2.91 -8.68
CA LEU A 120 13.56 2.90 -7.49
C LEU A 120 12.80 2.45 -6.25
N ALA A 121 11.58 2.95 -6.04
CA ALA A 121 10.73 2.52 -4.93
C ALA A 121 10.44 1.01 -4.99
N GLY A 122 10.09 0.47 -6.17
CA GLY A 122 9.87 -0.97 -6.30
C GLY A 122 11.13 -1.80 -6.12
N PHE A 123 12.30 -1.29 -6.50
CA PHE A 123 13.58 -1.94 -6.19
C PHE A 123 13.78 -2.07 -4.68
N PHE A 124 13.55 -1.00 -3.90
CA PHE A 124 13.68 -1.06 -2.44
C PHE A 124 12.61 -1.94 -1.78
N ILE A 125 11.36 -1.91 -2.26
CA ILE A 125 10.29 -2.81 -1.77
C ILE A 125 10.74 -4.27 -1.84
N VAL A 126 11.31 -4.68 -2.98
CA VAL A 126 11.77 -6.06 -3.20
C VAL A 126 13.09 -6.34 -2.49
N GLY A 127 14.06 -5.42 -2.59
CA GLY A 127 15.41 -5.58 -2.04
C GLY A 127 15.45 -5.61 -0.51
N GLU A 128 14.66 -4.76 0.14
CA GLU A 128 14.52 -4.72 1.60
C GLU A 128 13.43 -5.66 2.11
N ASN A 129 12.68 -6.27 1.19
CA ASN A 129 11.59 -7.18 1.51
C ASN A 129 10.54 -6.54 2.46
N GLN A 130 10.10 -5.32 2.11
CA GLN A 130 9.13 -4.57 2.91
C GLN A 130 7.77 -5.30 3.00
N TYR A 131 7.35 -5.92 1.90
CA TYR A 131 6.19 -6.80 1.83
C TYR A 131 6.31 -7.74 0.63
N ARG A 132 5.60 -8.86 0.70
CA ARG A 132 5.68 -9.96 -0.28
C ARG A 132 4.35 -10.19 -0.98
N VAL A 133 4.41 -10.89 -2.11
CA VAL A 133 3.21 -11.47 -2.71
C VAL A 133 2.56 -12.42 -1.71
N GLY A 134 1.27 -12.20 -1.45
CA GLY A 134 0.49 -12.93 -0.46
C GLY A 134 0.33 -12.21 0.88
N ASP A 135 1.12 -11.19 1.17
CA ASP A 135 0.95 -10.38 2.38
C ASP A 135 -0.34 -9.54 2.27
N THR A 136 -0.95 -9.25 3.43
CA THR A 136 -2.04 -8.27 3.50
C THR A 136 -1.46 -6.94 3.95
N ILE A 137 -1.70 -5.91 3.15
CA ILE A 137 -1.13 -4.59 3.36
C ILE A 137 -2.18 -3.50 3.28
N GLU A 138 -1.88 -2.39 3.92
CA GLU A 138 -2.57 -1.13 3.80
C GLU A 138 -1.63 -0.11 3.18
N ILE A 139 -2.06 0.51 2.08
CA ILE A 139 -1.29 1.54 1.38
C ILE A 139 -2.09 2.83 1.36
N MET A 140 -1.45 3.93 1.76
CA MET A 140 -2.00 5.27 1.59
C MET A 140 -1.52 5.89 0.27
N VAL A 141 -2.46 6.28 -0.58
CA VAL A 141 -2.19 6.92 -1.87
C VAL A 141 -3.11 8.12 -2.04
N ALA A 142 -2.54 9.33 -2.10
CA ALA A 142 -3.29 10.58 -2.28
C ALA A 142 -4.44 10.73 -1.27
N GLY A 143 -4.16 10.43 0.01
CA GLY A 143 -5.14 10.48 1.11
C GLY A 143 -6.18 9.35 1.13
N ARG A 144 -6.13 8.38 0.20
CA ARG A 144 -7.00 7.19 0.22
C ARG A 144 -6.26 6.00 0.80
N LEU A 145 -6.84 5.37 1.81
CA LEU A 145 -6.38 4.08 2.34
C LEU A 145 -6.90 2.94 1.46
N ILE A 146 -6.01 2.10 0.98
CA ILE A 146 -6.31 0.88 0.22
C ILE A 146 -5.79 -0.30 1.03
N SER A 147 -6.70 -1.18 1.46
CA SER A 147 -6.37 -2.39 2.22
C SER A 147 -6.64 -3.63 1.37
N GLY A 148 -5.73 -4.60 1.38
CA GLY A 148 -5.94 -5.86 0.69
C GLY A 148 -4.71 -6.74 0.59
N LYS A 149 -4.86 -7.87 -0.10
CA LYS A 149 -3.80 -8.87 -0.29
C LYS A 149 -2.99 -8.57 -1.54
N VAL A 150 -1.67 -8.60 -1.43
CA VAL A 150 -0.75 -8.39 -2.56
C VAL A 150 -0.80 -9.58 -3.51
N GLU A 151 -1.15 -9.34 -4.76
CA GLU A 151 -1.18 -10.37 -5.80
C GLU A 151 0.07 -10.37 -6.68
N ASN A 152 0.61 -9.18 -6.96
CA ASN A 152 1.76 -9.02 -7.84
C ASN A 152 2.60 -7.82 -7.41
N ILE A 153 3.92 -8.01 -7.45
CA ILE A 153 4.90 -6.94 -7.28
C ILE A 153 5.75 -6.89 -8.54
N SER A 154 5.76 -5.73 -9.19
CA SER A 154 6.65 -5.38 -10.28
C SER A 154 7.51 -4.18 -9.86
N LEU A 155 8.59 -3.89 -10.59
CA LEU A 155 9.46 -2.76 -10.26
C LEU A 155 8.72 -1.42 -10.24
N ARG A 156 7.70 -1.23 -11.07
CA ARG A 156 6.95 0.04 -11.15
C ARG A 156 5.64 0.03 -10.35
N ILE A 157 4.99 -1.12 -10.24
CA ILE A 157 3.63 -1.23 -9.72
C ILE A 157 3.50 -2.38 -8.73
N THR A 158 2.62 -2.20 -7.75
CA THR A 158 2.12 -3.24 -6.86
C THR A 158 0.62 -3.40 -7.11
N GLN A 159 0.16 -4.65 -7.22
CA GLN A 159 -1.26 -4.96 -7.38
C GLN A 159 -1.80 -5.59 -6.09
N VAL A 160 -2.87 -5.01 -5.56
CA VAL A 160 -3.50 -5.40 -4.31
C VAL A 160 -4.97 -5.72 -4.55
N ARG A 161 -5.45 -6.88 -4.09
CA ARG A 161 -6.87 -7.24 -4.14
C ARG A 161 -7.53 -6.96 -2.80
N ASP A 162 -8.58 -6.15 -2.81
CA ASP A 162 -9.36 -5.86 -1.60
C ASP A 162 -10.32 -7.00 -1.22
N GLY A 163 -11.00 -6.85 -0.09
CA GLY A 163 -11.99 -7.82 0.39
C GLY A 163 -13.21 -7.98 -0.52
N ASP A 164 -13.54 -6.98 -1.34
CA ASP A 164 -14.61 -7.04 -2.35
C ASP A 164 -14.15 -7.78 -3.63
N GLY A 165 -12.87 -8.14 -3.73
CA GLY A 165 -12.29 -8.78 -4.90
C GLY A 165 -11.84 -7.82 -6.00
N LYS A 166 -11.83 -6.50 -5.79
CA LYS A 166 -11.34 -5.51 -6.76
C LYS A 166 -9.82 -5.45 -6.72
N VAL A 167 -9.18 -5.31 -7.89
CA VAL A 167 -7.72 -5.19 -8.01
C VAL A 167 -7.32 -3.73 -8.14
N HIS A 168 -6.61 -3.22 -7.14
CA HIS A 168 -6.00 -1.90 -7.12
C HIS A 168 -4.59 -2.00 -7.69
N THR A 169 -4.31 -1.24 -8.75
CA THR A 169 -2.95 -1.13 -9.31
C THR A 169 -2.32 0.18 -8.85
N ILE A 170 -1.31 0.07 -8.01
CA ILE A 170 -0.69 1.20 -7.33
C ILE A 170 0.73 1.37 -7.87
N ARG A 171 1.11 2.63 -8.14
CA ARG A 171 2.49 2.97 -8.49
C ARG A 171 3.35 2.98 -7.23
N ASN A 172 4.48 2.27 -7.25
CA ASN A 172 5.34 2.11 -6.09
C ASN A 172 5.90 3.46 -5.57
N GLY A 173 6.12 4.44 -6.44
CA GLY A 173 6.62 5.77 -6.06
C GLY A 173 5.53 6.75 -5.64
N ALA A 174 4.27 6.33 -5.63
CA ALA A 174 3.11 7.14 -5.21
C ALA A 174 2.57 6.77 -3.82
N SER A 175 3.05 5.69 -3.21
CA SER A 175 2.66 5.32 -1.84
C SER A 175 3.32 6.25 -0.82
N GLU A 176 2.50 6.87 0.01
CA GLU A 176 2.97 7.74 1.10
C GLU A 176 3.42 6.93 2.31
N ALA A 177 2.65 5.90 2.65
CA ALA A 177 2.95 4.95 3.72
C ALA A 177 2.41 3.56 3.34
N VAL A 178 3.13 2.53 3.78
CA VAL A 178 2.71 1.12 3.64
C VAL A 178 2.76 0.45 5.00
N THR A 179 1.67 -0.18 5.40
CA THR A 179 1.56 -0.97 6.62
C THR A 179 1.34 -2.42 6.26
N ASN A 180 2.24 -3.30 6.69
CA ASN A 180 2.10 -4.74 6.46
C ASN A 180 1.40 -5.38 7.67
N LEU A 181 0.19 -5.88 7.44
CA LEU A 181 -0.68 -6.49 8.46
C LEU A 181 -0.37 -7.98 8.69
N SER A 182 0.58 -8.54 7.97
CA SER A 182 0.90 -9.98 8.01
C SER A 182 2.40 -10.24 8.03
N PHE A 183 3.23 -9.28 8.46
CA PHE A 183 4.68 -9.47 8.49
C PHE A 183 5.10 -10.30 9.72
N LYS A 184 5.58 -11.53 9.48
CA LYS A 184 6.00 -12.53 10.48
C LYS A 184 4.87 -13.10 11.35
N TYR A 185 4.10 -12.24 12.01
CA TYR A 185 2.95 -12.59 12.83
C TYR A 185 1.86 -11.53 12.68
N ALA A 186 0.67 -11.83 13.18
CA ALA A 186 -0.39 -10.85 13.32
C ALA A 186 -1.00 -10.95 14.73
N ASN A 187 -1.51 -9.84 15.24
CA ASN A 187 -2.22 -9.83 16.51
C ASN A 187 -3.72 -9.89 16.27
N VAL A 188 -4.40 -10.76 17.01
CA VAL A 188 -5.83 -10.65 17.24
C VAL A 188 -6.02 -9.61 18.33
N ASN A 189 -6.49 -8.42 17.97
CA ASN A 189 -6.75 -7.32 18.90
C ASN A 189 -8.25 -7.05 18.89
N LEU A 190 -8.93 -7.46 19.97
CA LEU A 190 -10.38 -7.40 20.10
C LEU A 190 -10.78 -6.48 21.23
N MET A 191 -11.82 -5.69 20.96
CA MET A 191 -12.45 -4.81 21.94
C MET A 191 -13.96 -5.05 21.88
N PHE A 192 -14.58 -5.25 23.04
CA PHE A 192 -16.02 -5.42 23.18
C PHE A 192 -16.50 -4.91 24.54
N GLY A 193 -17.77 -4.52 24.63
CA GLY A 193 -18.36 -3.99 25.85
C GLY A 193 -19.02 -5.08 26.71
N VAL A 194 -18.82 -5.03 28.02
CA VAL A 194 -19.52 -5.84 29.03
C VAL A 194 -20.28 -4.95 30.02
N SER A 195 -21.27 -5.50 30.72
CA SER A 195 -22.05 -4.74 31.71
C SER A 195 -21.17 -4.22 32.84
N TYR A 196 -21.54 -3.08 33.44
CA TYR A 196 -20.89 -2.56 34.65
C TYR A 196 -21.07 -3.46 35.87
N ASP A 197 -22.11 -4.30 35.87
CA ASP A 197 -22.39 -5.24 36.96
C ASP A 197 -21.53 -6.51 36.88
N THR A 198 -20.74 -6.69 35.81
CA THR A 198 -19.90 -7.86 35.61
C THR A 198 -18.67 -7.81 36.51
N ASP A 199 -18.43 -8.90 37.24
CA ASP A 199 -17.19 -9.12 37.99
C ASP A 199 -16.00 -9.28 37.02
N ILE A 200 -14.98 -8.44 37.19
CA ILE A 200 -13.82 -8.38 36.30
C ILE A 200 -12.93 -9.63 36.48
N ASP A 201 -12.82 -10.15 37.70
CA ASP A 201 -11.96 -11.30 37.98
C ASP A 201 -12.55 -12.57 37.32
N VAL A 202 -13.87 -12.76 37.42
CA VAL A 202 -14.60 -13.84 36.73
C VAL A 202 -14.50 -13.69 35.22
N LEU A 203 -14.66 -12.46 34.72
CA LEU A 203 -14.56 -12.15 33.30
C LEU A 203 -13.18 -12.49 32.72
N GLU A 204 -12.11 -12.10 33.42
CA GLU A 204 -10.74 -12.41 33.03
C GLU A 204 -10.52 -13.93 32.95
N GLU A 205 -10.98 -14.68 33.96
CA GLU A 205 -10.88 -16.13 33.98
C GLU A 205 -11.60 -16.78 32.79
N VAL A 206 -12.85 -16.36 32.52
CA VAL A 206 -13.65 -16.88 31.40
C VAL A 206 -12.97 -16.60 30.06
N ILE A 207 -12.46 -15.38 29.85
CA ILE A 207 -11.77 -14.98 28.62
C ILE A 207 -10.50 -15.82 28.42
N ASN A 208 -9.67 -15.92 29.45
CA ASN A 208 -8.41 -16.65 29.40
C ASN A 208 -8.65 -18.15 29.15
N ASN A 209 -9.68 -18.73 29.77
CA ASN A 209 -10.07 -20.12 29.56
C ASN A 209 -10.52 -20.38 28.11
N VAL A 210 -11.28 -19.47 27.49
CA VAL A 210 -11.64 -19.58 26.06
C VAL A 210 -10.40 -19.52 25.18
N GLY A 211 -9.48 -18.59 25.46
CA GLY A 211 -8.21 -18.46 24.73
C GLY A 211 -7.34 -19.72 24.81
N LEU A 212 -7.25 -20.34 26.00
CA LEU A 212 -6.52 -21.59 26.21
C LEU A 212 -7.18 -22.76 25.50
N LYS A 213 -8.51 -22.92 25.60
CA LYS A 213 -9.26 -23.96 24.88
C LYS A 213 -9.04 -23.87 23.37
N MET A 214 -9.02 -22.65 22.81
CA MET A 214 -8.72 -22.45 21.39
C MET A 214 -7.28 -22.83 21.01
N LEU A 215 -6.32 -22.72 21.93
CA LEU A 215 -4.95 -23.15 21.70
C LEU A 215 -4.79 -24.68 21.78
N GLU A 216 -5.66 -25.36 22.53
CA GLU A 216 -5.71 -26.81 22.66
C GLU A 216 -6.38 -27.48 21.45
N ASP A 217 -7.31 -26.79 20.78
CA ASP A 217 -7.98 -27.28 19.57
C ASP A 217 -6.94 -27.62 18.47
N PRO A 218 -6.87 -28.89 18.01
CA PRO A 218 -5.90 -29.33 17.01
C PRO A 218 -5.90 -28.53 15.71
N GLU A 219 -7.04 -27.98 15.29
CA GLU A 219 -7.15 -27.19 14.06
C GLU A 219 -6.57 -25.78 14.26
N LEU A 220 -6.87 -25.15 15.39
CA LEU A 220 -6.50 -23.76 15.70
C LEU A 220 -5.08 -23.62 16.26
N LYS A 221 -4.58 -24.64 16.97
CA LYS A 221 -3.23 -24.69 17.51
C LYS A 221 -2.15 -24.42 16.46
N ARG A 222 -2.43 -24.73 15.19
CA ARG A 222 -1.52 -24.48 14.07
C ARG A 222 -1.43 -23.01 13.70
N ASP A 223 -2.47 -22.22 13.95
CA ASP A 223 -2.60 -20.83 13.56
C ASP A 223 -2.34 -19.87 14.74
N ILE A 224 -2.52 -20.31 15.98
CA ILE A 224 -2.29 -19.52 17.20
C ILE A 224 -0.84 -19.71 17.69
N ILE A 225 -0.15 -18.60 17.97
CA ILE A 225 1.20 -18.57 18.53
C ILE A 225 1.12 -18.33 20.04
N GLU A 226 0.33 -17.33 20.45
CA GLU A 226 0.03 -17.01 21.84
C GLU A 226 -1.50 -16.96 21.99
N PRO A 227 -2.06 -17.53 23.07
CA PRO A 227 -3.50 -17.54 23.29
C PRO A 227 -4.05 -16.11 23.37
N ILE A 228 -5.33 -15.95 23.04
CA ILE A 228 -6.01 -14.67 23.23
C ILE A 228 -6.34 -14.54 24.72
N VAL A 229 -5.79 -13.51 25.36
CA VAL A 229 -5.96 -13.27 26.80
C VAL A 229 -6.63 -11.93 27.05
N PHE A 230 -7.26 -11.82 28.21
CA PHE A 230 -7.66 -10.54 28.77
C PHE A 230 -6.41 -9.69 29.04
N VAL A 231 -6.45 -8.43 28.67
CA VAL A 231 -5.34 -7.49 28.89
C VAL A 231 -5.70 -6.47 29.95
N ARG A 232 -6.86 -5.82 29.77
CA ARG A 232 -7.34 -4.74 30.66
C ARG A 232 -8.76 -4.33 30.31
N VAL A 233 -9.38 -3.61 31.24
CA VAL A 233 -10.45 -2.66 30.93
C VAL A 233 -9.83 -1.45 30.21
N ASN A 234 -10.24 -1.19 28.98
CA ASN A 234 -9.64 -0.15 28.13
C ASN A 234 -10.23 1.23 28.40
N LYS A 235 -11.56 1.32 28.55
CA LYS A 235 -12.30 2.54 28.88
C LYS A 235 -13.72 2.22 29.36
N PHE A 236 -14.31 3.16 30.06
CA PHE A 236 -15.73 3.16 30.40
C PHE A 236 -16.53 3.85 29.28
N LEU A 237 -17.59 3.19 28.78
CA LEU A 237 -18.53 3.68 27.75
C LEU A 237 -19.89 4.01 28.39
N ASP A 238 -20.79 4.65 27.66
CA ASP A 238 -22.07 5.14 28.19
C ASP A 238 -22.93 4.08 28.91
N SER A 239 -22.85 2.82 28.49
CA SER A 239 -23.61 1.70 29.08
C SER A 239 -22.79 0.42 29.25
N SER A 240 -21.46 0.49 29.12
CA SER A 240 -20.60 -0.70 29.19
C SER A 240 -19.16 -0.39 29.58
N MET A 241 -18.43 -1.40 30.03
CA MET A 241 -16.98 -1.37 30.17
C MET A 241 -16.34 -1.99 28.91
N GLU A 242 -15.49 -1.25 28.19
CA GLU A 242 -14.79 -1.79 27.02
C GLU A 242 -13.60 -2.64 27.46
N ILE A 243 -13.62 -3.91 27.11
CA ILE A 243 -12.60 -4.89 27.47
C ILE A 243 -11.66 -5.11 26.31
N LYS A 244 -10.35 -5.15 26.58
CA LYS A 244 -9.33 -5.42 25.58
C LYS A 244 -8.79 -6.84 25.73
N CYS A 245 -8.86 -7.59 24.64
CA CYS A 245 -8.24 -8.90 24.52
C CYS A 245 -7.18 -8.89 23.43
N LEU A 246 -6.06 -9.59 23.66
CA LEU A 246 -4.96 -9.68 22.72
C LEU A 246 -4.46 -11.12 22.62
N GLY A 247 -4.21 -11.59 21.40
CA GLY A 247 -3.48 -12.83 21.15
C GLY A 247 -2.61 -12.71 19.92
N ARG A 248 -1.61 -13.59 19.78
CA ARG A 248 -0.69 -13.60 18.64
C ARG A 248 -0.96 -14.82 17.78
N VAL A 249 -1.06 -14.60 16.48
CA VAL A 249 -1.34 -15.65 15.50
C VAL A 249 -0.38 -15.57 14.32
N LYS A 250 -0.36 -16.62 13.51
CA LYS A 250 0.33 -16.61 12.22
C LYS A 250 -0.26 -15.54 11.31
N ALA A 251 0.62 -14.94 10.54
CA ALA A 251 0.31 -13.97 9.50
C ALA A 251 -0.89 -14.41 8.62
N GLY A 252 -1.88 -13.52 8.48
CA GLY A 252 -3.08 -13.75 7.67
C GLY A 252 -4.19 -14.55 8.35
N LYS A 253 -3.97 -15.07 9.56
CA LYS A 253 -4.97 -15.85 10.32
C LYS A 253 -5.78 -15.01 11.30
N GLN A 254 -5.39 -13.76 11.55
CA GLN A 254 -5.99 -12.89 12.57
C GLN A 254 -7.49 -12.74 12.43
N TRP A 255 -8.04 -12.60 11.22
CA TRP A 255 -9.49 -12.42 11.05
C TRP A 255 -10.26 -13.71 11.30
N ASN A 256 -9.74 -14.86 10.84
CA ASN A 256 -10.37 -16.15 11.06
C ASN A 256 -10.39 -16.51 12.55
N VAL A 257 -9.23 -16.44 13.21
CA VAL A 257 -9.11 -16.71 14.65
C VAL A 257 -9.96 -15.73 15.47
N ALA A 258 -9.96 -14.44 15.10
CA ALA A 258 -10.82 -13.45 15.76
C ALA A 258 -12.32 -13.74 15.58
N GLY A 259 -12.74 -14.23 14.42
CA GLY A 259 -14.14 -14.63 14.17
C GLY A 259 -14.56 -15.80 15.06
N ILE A 260 -13.70 -16.82 15.16
CA ILE A 260 -13.95 -17.99 16.01
C ILE A 260 -13.96 -17.60 17.49
N PHE A 261 -13.00 -16.79 17.93
CA PHE A 261 -12.96 -16.30 19.32
C PHE A 261 -14.22 -15.51 19.68
N ARG A 262 -14.72 -14.63 18.81
CA ARG A 262 -16.00 -13.91 19.03
C ARG A 262 -17.20 -14.85 19.20
N ARG A 263 -17.20 -16.00 18.52
CA ARG A 263 -18.26 -16.99 18.67
C ARG A 263 -18.14 -17.76 19.98
N GLU A 264 -16.95 -18.22 20.33
CA GLU A 264 -16.74 -19.00 21.54
C GLU A 264 -16.87 -18.15 22.81
N ILE A 265 -16.40 -16.90 22.79
CA ILE A 265 -16.57 -15.99 23.92
C ILE A 265 -18.05 -15.67 24.18
N LYS A 266 -18.87 -15.56 23.12
CA LYS A 266 -20.31 -15.33 23.28
C LYS A 266 -20.99 -16.49 24.01
N LYS A 267 -20.65 -17.74 23.66
CA LYS A 267 -21.17 -18.93 24.35
C LYS A 267 -20.72 -18.95 25.81
N ALA A 268 -19.43 -18.71 26.05
CA ALA A 268 -18.87 -18.71 27.39
C ALA A 268 -19.49 -17.61 28.27
N PHE A 269 -19.81 -16.44 27.70
CA PHE A 269 -20.50 -15.38 28.42
C PHE A 269 -21.94 -15.76 28.78
N ASP A 270 -22.66 -16.43 27.88
CA ASP A 270 -24.01 -16.93 28.16
C ASP A 270 -24.02 -18.00 29.26
N GLU A 271 -22.99 -18.85 29.34
CA GLU A 271 -22.84 -19.88 30.37
C GLU A 271 -22.48 -19.33 31.75
N ASN A 272 -21.87 -18.14 31.83
CA ASN A 272 -21.38 -17.53 33.07
C ASN A 272 -22.17 -16.26 33.46
N ASP A 273 -23.36 -16.07 32.88
CA ASP A 273 -24.24 -14.91 33.13
C ASP A 273 -23.56 -13.54 32.89
N ILE A 274 -22.56 -13.49 31.99
CA ILE A 274 -21.87 -12.25 31.61
C ILE A 274 -22.69 -11.53 30.54
N ILE A 275 -23.24 -10.39 30.91
CA ILE A 275 -24.16 -9.64 30.04
C ILE A 275 -23.38 -8.73 29.09
N LEU A 276 -23.63 -8.90 27.79
CA LEU A 276 -23.31 -7.90 26.76
C LEU A 276 -24.44 -6.85 26.73
N PRO A 277 -24.20 -5.62 27.22
CA PRO A 277 -25.28 -4.67 27.45
C PRO A 277 -25.79 -4.08 26.15
N TYR A 278 -27.12 -3.92 26.08
CA TYR A 278 -27.74 -3.01 25.12
C TYR A 278 -27.56 -1.56 25.57
N PRO A 279 -27.64 -0.57 24.66
CA PRO A 279 -27.68 0.83 25.03
C PRO A 279 -28.80 1.09 26.06
N GLN A 280 -28.47 1.65 27.22
CA GLN A 280 -29.43 1.97 28.26
C GLN A 280 -29.73 3.48 28.29
N MET A 281 -31.01 3.84 28.46
CA MET A 281 -31.44 5.23 28.61
C MET A 281 -32.25 5.36 29.90
N VAL A 282 -31.80 6.23 30.80
CA VAL A 282 -32.53 6.56 32.03
C VAL A 282 -33.47 7.73 31.74
N ILE A 283 -34.77 7.47 31.71
CA ILE A 283 -35.80 8.50 31.52
C ILE A 283 -36.27 8.99 32.89
N HIS A 284 -35.98 10.25 33.17
CA HIS A 284 -36.48 10.95 34.35
C HIS A 284 -37.86 11.57 34.06
N ASP A 285 -38.93 10.93 34.52
CA ASP A 285 -40.28 11.51 34.46
C ASP A 285 -40.41 12.67 35.47
N VAL A 286 -40.42 13.89 34.93
CA VAL A 286 -40.48 15.16 35.68
C VAL A 286 -41.73 15.23 36.57
N ASN A 287 -42.86 14.65 36.15
CA ASN A 287 -44.11 14.69 36.92
C ASN A 287 -44.01 13.80 38.18
N ARG A 288 -43.39 12.62 38.05
CA ARG A 288 -43.11 11.74 39.19
C ARG A 288 -42.05 12.29 40.13
N ILE A 289 -41.01 12.97 39.62
CA ILE A 289 -39.97 13.58 40.44
C ILE A 289 -40.56 14.73 41.28
N THR A 290 -41.39 15.57 40.66
CA THR A 290 -42.04 16.69 41.35
C THR A 290 -43.01 16.21 42.43
N ALA A 291 -43.74 15.11 42.18
CA ALA A 291 -44.61 14.47 43.17
C ALA A 291 -43.83 13.85 44.34
N LYS A 292 -42.71 13.14 44.07
CA LYS A 292 -41.80 12.61 45.12
C LYS A 292 -41.17 13.73 45.95
N MET A 293 -40.76 14.83 45.32
CA MET A 293 -40.20 16.00 46.01
C MET A 293 -41.22 16.70 46.91
N LYS A 294 -42.48 16.84 46.47
CA LYS A 294 -43.57 17.37 47.30
C LYS A 294 -43.85 16.47 48.51
N ASN A 295 -43.92 15.16 48.32
CA ASN A 295 -44.16 14.20 49.40
C ASN A 295 -42.96 14.08 50.37
N SER A 296 -41.73 14.21 49.88
CA SER A 296 -40.53 14.28 50.71
C SER A 296 -40.55 15.52 51.61
N LYS A 297 -40.79 16.72 51.05
CA LYS A 297 -40.92 17.97 51.82
C LYS A 297 -42.07 17.92 52.83
N ALA A 298 -43.18 17.25 52.51
CA ALA A 298 -44.29 17.05 53.44
C ALA A 298 -43.90 16.15 54.63
N ARG A 299 -43.16 15.06 54.39
CA ARG A 299 -42.65 14.17 55.45
C ARG A 299 -41.63 14.86 56.35
N THR A 300 -40.70 15.66 55.80
CA THR A 300 -39.73 16.42 56.60
C THR A 300 -40.41 17.49 57.47
N ARG A 301 -41.48 18.12 56.99
CA ARG A 301 -42.29 19.08 57.78
C ARG A 301 -43.07 18.37 58.90
N HIS A 302 -43.59 17.17 58.65
CA HIS A 302 -44.31 16.39 59.67
C HIS A 302 -43.39 15.89 60.79
N GLN A 303 -42.18 15.40 60.47
CA GLN A 303 -41.17 15.05 61.47
C GLN A 303 -40.72 16.25 62.31
N LYS A 304 -40.50 17.42 61.68
CA LYS A 304 -40.15 18.64 62.42
C LYS A 304 -41.26 19.07 63.40
N HIS A 305 -42.53 18.92 63.01
CA HIS A 305 -43.67 19.25 63.88
C HIS A 305 -43.89 18.21 65.01
N SER A 306 -43.61 16.92 64.79
CA SER A 306 -43.73 15.90 65.84
C SER A 306 -42.59 15.99 66.87
N SER A 307 -41.36 16.30 66.44
CA SER A 307 -40.22 16.53 67.34
C SER A 307 -40.41 17.78 68.23
N ILE A 308 -41.06 18.84 67.73
CA ILE A 308 -41.34 20.05 68.53
C ILE A 308 -42.44 19.79 69.59
N LYS A 309 -43.38 18.86 69.34
CA LYS A 309 -44.42 18.49 70.30
C LYS A 309 -43.93 17.55 71.41
N GLN A 310 -42.90 16.73 71.18
CA GLN A 310 -42.34 15.85 72.21
C GLN A 310 -41.40 16.56 73.21
N VAL A 311 -40.88 17.74 72.88
CA VAL A 311 -40.01 18.54 73.78
C VAL A 311 -40.82 19.45 74.72
N LYS A 312 -42.15 19.52 74.56
CA LYS A 312 -43.05 20.38 75.35
C LYS A 312 -43.94 19.61 76.36
N LYS A 313 -43.56 18.40 76.76
CA LYS A 313 -44.22 17.66 77.84
C LYS A 313 -43.21 17.20 78.88
#